data_AF-F0W8J1-F1
#
_entry.id   AF-F0W8J1-F1
#
_cell.length_a   1.000
_cell.length_b   1.000
_cell.length_c   1.000
_cell.angle_alpha   90.00
_cell.angle_beta   90.00
_cell.angle_gamma   90.00
#
_symmetry.space_group_name_H-M   'P 1'
#
loop_
_entity.id
_entity.type
_entity.pdbx_description
1 polymer ?
#
loop_
_entity_poly.entity_id
_entity_poly.type
_entity_poly.pdbx_seq_one_letter_code
_entity_poly.pdbx_strand_id
1 'polypeptide(L)'
;MEKKGKQKKRSGSPPVLGNALELDVRDWVIGKKRKGFPPTHDILINKGKRMYAALYGLTRDAETIGREWCDRFLKRFPELPIRNAHILKRAHNGVEYDAVVSYFGRCARAIIEENAGPSRIFTLDETGFVLNPKTRKVIAVRDSKNVWS
;
A
#
# COMPACT_ATOMS: atom_id res chain seq x y z
N MET A 1 -14.37 -16.10 45.95
CA MET A 1 -15.26 -16.37 44.80
C MET A 1 -14.95 -15.37 43.70
N GLU A 2 -14.13 -15.80 42.74
CA GLU A 2 -13.62 -14.96 41.65
C GLU A 2 -14.69 -14.84 40.55
N LYS A 3 -15.16 -13.62 40.29
CA LYS A 3 -16.17 -13.36 39.26
C LYS A 3 -15.51 -13.45 37.88
N LYS A 4 -15.67 -14.60 37.21
CA LYS A 4 -15.34 -14.76 35.78
C LYS A 4 -16.10 -13.70 34.97
N GLY A 5 -15.37 -12.72 34.42
CA GLY A 5 -15.91 -11.71 33.52
C GLY A 5 -16.50 -12.36 32.28
N LYS A 6 -17.81 -12.17 32.06
CA LYS A 6 -18.51 -12.60 30.85
C LYS A 6 -17.88 -11.92 29.63
N GLN A 7 -17.25 -12.69 28.74
CA GLN A 7 -16.88 -12.21 27.40
C GLN A 7 -18.15 -11.74 26.68
N LYS A 8 -18.16 -10.49 26.20
CA LYS A 8 -19.27 -9.93 25.42
C LYS A 8 -19.45 -10.75 24.13
N LYS A 9 -20.57 -11.49 24.03
CA LYS A 9 -21.00 -12.11 22.77
C LYS A 9 -21.26 -11.02 21.74
N ARG A 10 -20.60 -11.09 20.58
CA ARG A 10 -20.86 -10.20 19.43
C ARG A 10 -22.24 -10.52 18.87
N SER A 11 -23.11 -9.51 18.79
CA SER A 11 -24.50 -9.57 18.32
C SER A 11 -24.64 -9.21 16.84
N GLY A 12 -23.77 -9.76 15.98
CA GLY A 12 -23.83 -9.57 14.54
C GLY A 12 -23.52 -10.88 13.81
N SER A 13 -24.04 -11.00 12.57
CA SER A 13 -23.77 -12.15 11.72
C SER A 13 -22.27 -12.41 11.60
N PRO A 14 -21.84 -13.68 11.62
CA PRO A 14 -20.44 -14.03 11.49
C PRO A 14 -19.85 -13.47 10.18
N PRO A 15 -18.54 -13.18 10.14
CA PRO A 15 -17.91 -12.68 8.92
C PRO A 15 -18.01 -13.72 7.80
N VAL A 16 -18.19 -13.25 6.57
CA VAL A 16 -18.37 -14.12 5.37
C VAL A 16 -17.18 -15.06 5.15
N LEU A 17 -15.96 -14.60 5.43
CA LEU A 17 -14.73 -15.42 5.37
C LEU A 17 -14.44 -16.15 6.69
N GLY A 18 -15.22 -15.92 7.76
CA GLY A 18 -14.85 -16.33 9.10
C GLY A 18 -13.68 -15.51 9.70
N ASN A 19 -13.49 -15.62 11.01
CA ASN A 19 -12.56 -14.76 11.74
C ASN A 19 -11.08 -14.99 11.37
N ALA A 20 -10.67 -16.25 11.18
CA ALA A 20 -9.27 -16.60 10.92
C ALA A 20 -8.77 -16.00 9.59
N LEU A 21 -9.55 -16.17 8.52
CA LEU A 21 -9.19 -15.62 7.22
C LEU A 21 -9.24 -14.09 7.19
N GLU A 22 -10.15 -13.47 7.94
CA GLU A 22 -10.14 -12.02 8.03
C GLU A 22 -8.89 -11.48 8.74
N LEU A 23 -8.32 -12.24 9.68
CA LEU A 23 -7.00 -11.93 10.23
C LEU A 23 -5.91 -12.05 9.17
N ASP A 24 -5.94 -13.09 8.34
CA ASP A 24 -4.98 -13.23 7.23
C ASP A 24 -5.10 -12.09 6.21
N VAL A 25 -6.34 -11.67 5.90
CA VAL A 25 -6.60 -10.51 5.03
C VAL A 25 -6.04 -9.24 5.66
N ARG A 26 -6.26 -9.03 6.95
CA ARG A 26 -5.71 -7.88 7.70
C ARG A 26 -4.19 -7.86 7.65
N ASP A 27 -3.54 -8.98 7.95
CA ASP A 27 -2.08 -9.06 7.95
C ASP A 27 -1.51 -8.88 6.53
N TRP A 28 -2.21 -9.38 5.51
CA TRP A 28 -1.89 -9.10 4.12
C TRP A 28 -2.00 -7.61 3.76
N VAL A 29 -3.04 -6.90 4.22
CA VAL A 29 -3.18 -5.43 4.04
C VAL A 29 -2.00 -4.69 4.69
N ILE A 30 -1.64 -5.08 5.92
CA ILE A 30 -0.49 -4.50 6.65
C ILE A 30 0.80 -4.73 5.86
N GLY A 31 1.04 -5.96 5.40
CA GLY A 31 2.22 -6.32 4.60
C GLY A 31 2.29 -5.56 3.28
N LYS A 32 1.18 -5.44 2.56
CA LYS A 32 1.08 -4.68 1.29
C LYS A 32 1.47 -3.22 1.49
N LYS A 33 0.94 -2.60 2.53
CA LYS A 33 1.28 -1.22 2.89
C LYS A 33 2.76 -1.08 3.26
N ARG A 34 3.32 -1.98 4.09
CA ARG A 34 4.74 -1.95 4.48
C ARG A 34 5.67 -1.98 3.25
N LYS A 35 5.25 -2.64 2.17
CA LYS A 35 5.95 -2.67 0.88
C LYS A 35 5.70 -1.46 -0.01
N GLY A 36 4.95 -0.45 0.45
CA GLY A 36 4.63 0.76 -0.32
C GLY A 36 3.43 0.64 -1.26
N PHE A 37 2.67 -0.46 -1.18
CA PHE A 37 1.52 -0.70 -2.07
C PHE A 37 0.22 -0.86 -1.27
N PRO A 38 -0.25 0.19 -0.57
CA PRO A 38 -1.48 0.10 0.23
C PRO A 38 -2.68 -0.24 -0.69
N PRO A 39 -3.47 -1.27 -0.37
CA PRO A 39 -4.56 -1.70 -1.24
C PRO A 39 -5.70 -0.68 -1.25
N THR A 40 -6.33 -0.53 -2.41
CA THR A 40 -7.62 0.17 -2.52
C THR A 40 -8.76 -0.73 -2.06
N HIS A 41 -9.94 -0.12 -1.93
CA HIS A 41 -11.18 -0.82 -1.62
C HIS A 41 -11.47 -1.98 -2.59
N ASP A 42 -11.33 -1.76 -3.90
CA ASP A 42 -11.57 -2.80 -4.92
C ASP A 42 -10.53 -3.92 -4.86
N ILE A 43 -9.27 -3.58 -4.58
CA ILE A 43 -8.20 -4.57 -4.40
C ILE A 43 -8.50 -5.47 -3.19
N LEU A 44 -9.00 -4.90 -2.09
CA LEU A 44 -9.38 -5.66 -0.91
C LEU A 44 -10.56 -6.59 -1.20
N ILE A 45 -11.60 -6.11 -1.88
CA ILE A 45 -12.74 -6.94 -2.31
C ILE A 45 -12.26 -8.11 -3.18
N ASN A 46 -11.42 -7.84 -4.18
CA ASN A 46 -10.90 -8.88 -5.07
C ASN A 46 -10.04 -9.91 -4.32
N LYS A 47 -9.27 -9.47 -3.32
CA LYS A 47 -8.53 -10.37 -2.42
C LYS A 47 -9.48 -11.27 -1.64
N GLY A 48 -10.54 -10.70 -1.06
CA GLY A 48 -11.58 -11.45 -0.35
C GLY A 48 -12.26 -12.49 -1.24
N LYS A 49 -12.71 -12.09 -2.44
CA LYS A 49 -13.31 -12.99 -3.44
C LYS A 49 -12.40 -14.16 -3.80
N ARG A 50 -11.11 -13.89 -4.02
CA ARG A 50 -10.11 -14.92 -4.31
C ARG A 50 -9.94 -15.90 -3.16
N MET A 51 -9.89 -15.41 -1.93
CA MET A 51 -9.76 -16.29 -0.75
C MET A 51 -11.01 -17.15 -0.54
N TYR A 52 -12.20 -16.57 -0.75
CA TYR A 52 -13.45 -17.31 -0.70
C TYR A 52 -13.52 -18.40 -1.78
N ALA A 53 -13.21 -18.05 -3.02
CA ALA A 53 -13.21 -18.99 -4.14
C ALA A 53 -12.21 -20.14 -3.94
N ALA A 54 -11.06 -19.88 -3.30
CA ALA A 54 -10.06 -20.91 -2.99
C ALA A 54 -10.54 -21.93 -1.94
N LEU A 55 -11.49 -21.57 -1.08
CA LEU A 55 -11.97 -22.44 0.00
C LEU A 55 -13.29 -23.14 -0.32
N TYR A 56 -14.19 -22.42 -0.98
CA TYR A 56 -15.56 -22.88 -1.21
C TYR A 56 -15.86 -23.13 -2.71
N GLY A 57 -14.90 -22.86 -3.59
CA GLY A 57 -15.10 -22.88 -5.04
C GLY A 57 -15.80 -21.63 -5.55
N LEU A 58 -16.01 -21.55 -6.87
CA LEU A 58 -16.69 -20.42 -7.50
C LEU A 58 -18.21 -20.55 -7.30
N THR A 59 -18.71 -20.20 -6.12
CA THR A 59 -20.15 -20.24 -5.80
C THR A 59 -20.77 -18.85 -5.92
N ARG A 60 -22.10 -18.78 -6.06
CA ARG A 60 -22.88 -17.52 -6.07
C ARG A 60 -22.63 -16.67 -4.81
N ASP A 61 -22.29 -17.31 -3.70
CA ASP A 61 -22.03 -16.63 -2.43
C ASP A 61 -20.77 -15.75 -2.46
N ALA A 62 -19.86 -15.94 -3.44
CA ALA A 62 -18.74 -15.03 -3.67
C ALA A 62 -19.20 -13.60 -4.04
N GLU A 63 -20.44 -13.44 -4.55
CA GLU A 63 -21.05 -12.13 -4.79
C GLU A 63 -21.32 -11.36 -3.51
N THR A 64 -21.48 -12.05 -2.37
CA THR A 64 -21.67 -11.40 -1.05
C THR A 64 -20.42 -10.64 -0.58
N ILE A 65 -19.26 -10.94 -1.16
CA ILE A 65 -18.01 -10.20 -0.95
C ILE A 65 -18.01 -8.97 -1.86
N GLY A 66 -18.79 -7.97 -1.44
CA GLY A 66 -18.91 -6.68 -2.10
C GLY A 66 -18.46 -5.51 -1.22
N ARG A 67 -18.98 -4.30 -1.49
CA ARG A 67 -18.63 -3.12 -0.70
C ARG A 67 -19.03 -3.24 0.75
N GLU A 68 -20.22 -3.78 1.02
CA GLU A 68 -20.68 -3.95 2.39
C GLU A 68 -19.79 -4.88 3.21
N TRP A 69 -19.28 -5.96 2.61
CA TRP A 69 -18.32 -6.83 3.29
C TRP A 69 -17.06 -6.05 3.65
N CYS A 70 -16.52 -5.25 2.71
CA CYS A 70 -15.35 -4.42 2.94
C CYS A 70 -15.59 -3.38 4.05
N ASP A 71 -16.73 -2.69 4.04
CA ASP A 71 -17.09 -1.73 5.10
C ASP A 71 -17.19 -2.41 6.47
N ARG A 72 -17.83 -3.58 6.53
CA ARG A 72 -17.94 -4.36 7.76
C ARG A 72 -16.57 -4.89 8.21
N PHE A 73 -15.68 -5.26 7.29
CA PHE A 73 -14.30 -5.65 7.58
C PHE A 73 -13.52 -4.49 8.21
N LEU A 74 -13.57 -3.31 7.62
CA LEU A 74 -12.88 -2.12 8.16
C LEU A 74 -13.46 -1.68 9.52
N LYS A 75 -14.77 -1.87 9.75
CA LYS A 75 -15.37 -1.69 11.09
C LYS A 75 -14.83 -2.68 12.13
N ARG A 76 -14.46 -3.90 11.72
CA ARG A 76 -13.86 -4.91 12.62
C ARG A 76 -12.39 -4.65 12.91
N PHE A 77 -11.67 -4.01 11.99
CA PHE A 77 -10.24 -3.66 12.10
C PHE A 77 -10.04 -2.14 12.04
N PRO A 78 -10.42 -1.40 13.09
CA PRO A 78 -10.34 0.07 13.11
C PRO A 78 -8.91 0.61 13.00
N GLU A 79 -7.89 -0.23 13.20
CA GLU A 79 -6.49 0.08 12.93
C GLU A 79 -6.16 0.22 11.43
N LEU A 80 -7.09 -0.10 10.53
CA LEU A 80 -6.95 0.03 9.07
C LEU A 80 -7.88 1.12 8.48
N PRO A 81 -7.70 2.42 8.81
CA PRO A 81 -8.52 3.48 8.21
C PRO A 81 -8.32 3.61 6.70
N ILE A 82 -9.36 4.11 6.04
CA ILE A 82 -9.26 4.64 4.67
C ILE A 82 -8.58 6.00 4.72
N ARG A 83 -7.55 6.19 3.90
CA ARG A 83 -6.81 7.44 3.76
C ARG A 83 -6.68 7.86 2.30
N ASN A 84 -6.58 9.16 2.08
CA ASN A 84 -6.17 9.69 0.79
C ASN A 84 -4.66 9.50 0.67
N ALA A 85 -4.24 8.80 -0.39
CA ALA A 85 -2.83 8.68 -0.70
C ALA A 85 -2.25 10.05 -1.10
N HIS A 86 -1.08 10.36 -0.57
CA HIS A 86 -0.32 11.54 -0.91
C HIS A 86 0.23 11.41 -2.33
N ILE A 87 0.02 12.45 -3.12
CA ILE A 87 0.68 12.60 -4.41
C ILE A 87 2.13 12.97 -4.12
N LEU A 88 3.08 12.26 -4.72
CA LEU A 88 4.46 12.72 -4.84
C LEU A 88 4.47 13.97 -5.72
N LYS A 89 4.39 15.15 -5.09
CA LYS A 89 4.62 16.41 -5.79
C LYS A 89 6.10 16.43 -6.19
N ARG A 90 6.40 16.72 -7.46
CA ARG A 90 7.78 16.90 -7.98
C ARG A 90 8.63 17.86 -7.12
N ALA A 91 7.99 18.74 -6.36
CA ALA A 91 8.63 19.70 -5.46
C ALA A 91 9.47 19.10 -4.32
N HIS A 92 9.38 17.79 -4.03
CA HIS A 92 10.26 17.15 -3.03
C HIS A 92 11.72 16.99 -3.49
N ASN A 93 12.00 17.21 -4.78
CA ASN A 93 13.35 17.34 -5.32
C ASN A 93 13.65 18.81 -5.62
N GLY A 94 13.53 19.68 -4.63
CA GLY A 94 14.10 21.02 -4.74
C GLY A 94 15.62 20.86 -4.87
N VAL A 95 16.11 20.87 -6.11
CA VAL A 95 17.54 20.76 -6.36
C VAL A 95 18.16 22.08 -5.91
N GLU A 96 18.95 22.03 -4.84
CA GLU A 96 19.67 23.18 -4.31
C GLU A 96 20.84 23.53 -5.24
N TYR A 97 21.15 24.82 -5.38
CA TYR A 97 22.24 25.30 -6.22
C TYR A 97 23.57 24.60 -5.89
N ASP A 98 23.89 24.47 -4.60
CA ASP A 98 25.11 23.82 -4.14
C ASP A 98 25.15 22.33 -4.50
N ALA A 99 23.99 21.65 -4.51
CA ALA A 99 23.90 20.27 -4.95
C ALA A 99 24.19 20.14 -6.46
N VAL A 100 23.73 21.09 -7.28
CA VAL A 100 24.06 21.16 -8.72
C VAL A 100 25.55 21.36 -8.92
N VAL A 101 26.13 22.36 -8.25
CA VAL A 101 27.55 22.71 -8.36
C VAL A 101 28.43 21.53 -7.92
N SER A 102 28.13 20.92 -6.76
CA SER A 102 28.85 19.74 -6.28
C SER A 102 28.73 18.56 -7.25
N TYR A 103 27.56 18.33 -7.85
CA TYR A 103 27.37 17.25 -8.83
C TYR A 103 28.26 17.44 -10.06
N PHE A 104 28.20 18.62 -10.70
CA PHE A 104 29.02 18.89 -11.89
C PHE A 104 30.52 18.91 -11.56
N GLY A 105 30.92 19.38 -10.38
CA GLY A 105 32.31 19.28 -9.92
C GLY A 105 32.80 17.83 -9.83
N ARG A 106 31.98 16.90 -9.34
CA ARG A 106 32.31 15.47 -9.30
C ARG A 106 32.40 14.86 -10.70
N CYS A 107 31.51 15.24 -11.62
CA CYS A 107 31.59 14.81 -13.02
C CYS A 107 32.88 15.30 -13.68
N ALA A 108 33.23 16.58 -13.52
CA ALA A 108 34.46 17.15 -14.08
C ALA A 108 35.70 16.43 -13.54
N ARG A 109 35.75 16.19 -12.22
CA ARG A 109 36.84 15.43 -11.61
C ARG A 109 36.97 14.02 -12.21
N ALA A 110 35.87 13.29 -12.33
CA ALA A 110 35.89 11.94 -12.92
C ALA A 110 36.36 11.95 -14.38
N ILE A 111 35.97 12.95 -15.18
CA ILE A 111 36.44 13.08 -16.56
C ILE A 111 37.96 13.28 -16.60
N ILE A 112 38.49 14.15 -15.73
CA ILE A 112 39.91 14.50 -15.70
C ILE A 112 40.76 13.36 -15.12
N GLU A 113 40.39 12.83 -13.96
CA GLU A 113 41.20 11.85 -13.21
C GLU A 113 41.12 10.44 -13.82
N GLU A 114 39.95 10.03 -14.33
CA GLU A 114 39.70 8.65 -14.80
C GLU A 114 39.71 8.52 -16.33
N ASN A 115 40.01 9.62 -17.04
CA ASN A 115 39.90 9.73 -18.50
C ASN A 115 38.52 9.20 -18.99
N ALA A 116 37.46 9.55 -18.27
CA ALA A 116 36.09 9.15 -18.53
C ALA A 116 35.48 10.02 -19.66
N GLY A 117 36.12 9.99 -20.83
CA GLY A 117 35.70 10.74 -22.00
C GLY A 117 34.33 10.31 -22.55
N PRO A 118 33.80 11.04 -23.56
CA PRO A 118 32.43 10.85 -24.06
C PRO A 118 32.10 9.41 -24.49
N SER A 119 33.08 8.65 -24.97
CA SER A 119 32.93 7.24 -25.39
C SER A 119 32.63 6.27 -24.24
N ARG A 120 32.76 6.72 -22.98
CA ARG A 120 32.53 5.93 -21.76
C ARG A 120 31.33 6.41 -20.97
N ILE A 121 30.57 7.38 -21.51
CA ILE A 121 29.33 7.89 -20.90
C ILE A 121 28.16 7.14 -21.53
N PHE A 122 27.50 6.33 -20.72
CA PHE A 122 26.30 5.59 -21.12
C PHE A 122 25.08 6.22 -20.45
N THR A 123 24.09 6.62 -21.22
CA THR A 123 22.80 7.06 -20.66
C THR A 123 21.99 5.82 -20.28
N LEU A 124 21.51 5.78 -19.05
CA LEU A 124 20.58 4.76 -18.56
C LEU A 124 19.34 5.45 -18.00
N ASP A 125 18.61 6.18 -18.85
CA ASP A 125 17.32 6.72 -18.44
C ASP A 125 16.23 5.68 -18.66
N GLU A 126 15.73 5.10 -17.58
CA GLU A 126 14.48 4.35 -17.61
C GLU A 126 13.33 5.32 -17.87
N THR A 127 13.00 5.53 -19.13
CA THR A 127 11.78 6.25 -19.52
C THR A 127 10.56 5.36 -19.23
N GLY A 128 9.78 5.66 -18.19
CA GLY A 128 8.45 5.05 -18.09
C GLY A 128 7.75 4.90 -16.74
N PHE A 129 8.10 5.64 -15.69
CA PHE A 129 7.22 5.66 -14.50
C PHE A 129 6.09 6.67 -14.70
N VAL A 130 4.94 6.18 -15.19
CA VAL A 130 3.69 6.96 -15.17
C VAL A 130 3.27 7.13 -13.71
N LEU A 131 3.71 8.20 -13.08
CA LEU A 131 3.15 8.67 -11.83
C LEU A 131 1.69 9.05 -12.14
N ASN A 132 0.73 8.21 -11.75
CA ASN A 132 -0.69 8.55 -11.85
C ASN A 132 -1.02 9.49 -10.68
N PRO A 133 -1.03 10.82 -10.88
CA PRO A 133 -1.00 11.77 -9.78
C PRO A 133 -2.39 12.01 -9.19
N LYS A 134 -3.28 11.00 -9.25
CA LYS A 134 -4.62 11.11 -8.66
C LYS A 134 -4.55 10.63 -7.22
N THR A 135 -4.96 11.49 -6.28
CA THR A 135 -5.25 11.06 -4.92
C THR A 135 -6.26 9.91 -4.97
N ARG A 136 -5.86 8.74 -4.48
CA ARG A 136 -6.73 7.57 -4.36
C ARG A 136 -7.00 7.25 -2.90
N LYS A 137 -8.19 6.75 -2.61
CA LYS A 137 -8.53 6.20 -1.30
C LYS A 137 -7.88 4.83 -1.15
N VAL A 138 -6.94 4.72 -0.23
CA VAL A 138 -6.19 3.49 0.08
C VAL A 138 -6.40 3.10 1.54
N ILE A 139 -6.29 1.82 1.84
CA ILE A 139 -6.42 1.28 3.19
C ILE A 139 -5.02 1.21 3.79
N ALA A 140 -4.83 1.88 4.92
CA ALA A 140 -3.52 2.02 5.55
C ALA A 140 -3.63 1.87 7.07
N VAL A 141 -2.64 1.23 7.69
CA VAL A 141 -2.50 1.21 9.16
C VAL A 141 -2.56 2.63 9.75
N ARG A 142 -3.28 2.79 10.85
CA ARG A 142 -3.38 4.04 11.61
C ARG A 142 -1.99 4.57 11.97
N ASP A 143 -1.87 5.89 12.06
CA ASP A 143 -0.64 6.62 12.46
C ASP A 143 0.58 6.48 11.56
N SER A 144 0.47 5.87 10.38
CA SER A 144 1.55 5.96 9.40
C SER A 144 1.65 7.34 8.77
N LYS A 145 2.87 7.86 8.72
CA LYS A 145 3.19 9.12 8.03
C LYS A 145 3.20 8.95 6.50
N ASN A 146 3.61 7.78 6.02
CA ASN A 146 3.86 7.52 4.60
C ASN A 146 2.70 6.73 3.98
N VAL A 147 1.78 7.43 3.32
CA VAL A 147 0.68 6.83 2.56
C VAL A 147 0.78 7.34 1.13
N TRP A 148 1.38 6.56 0.25
CA TRP A 148 1.64 6.93 -1.14
C TRP A 148 0.69 6.19 -2.08
N SER A 149 0.50 6.73 -3.29
CA SER A 149 -0.35 6.15 -4.35
C SER A 149 0.51 5.62 -5.47
#